data_AF-A0A925G5U2-F1
#
_entry.id   AF-A0A925G5U2-F1
#
_cell.length_a   1.000
_cell.length_b   1.000
_cell.length_c   1.000
_cell.angle_alpha   90.00
_cell.angle_beta   90.00
_cell.angle_gamma   90.00
#
_symmetry.space_group_name_H-M   'P 1'
#
loop_
_entity.id
_entity.type
_entity.pdbx_description
1 polymer ?
#
loop_
_entity_poly.entity_id
_entity_poly.type
_entity_poly.pdbx_seq_one_letter_code
_entity_poly.pdbx_strand_id
1 'polypeptide(L)'
;MKKLLLLLLALSFTVFLQAQSPNSTLPPEAVIASFSKTFPNAKNAIWEKHGKKYDVYFIADSVDHTATYKDTGAQILHRFPVALTLLPKEVIAGIEHHTARKTE
;
A
#
# COMPACT_ATOMS: atom_id res chain seq x y z
N MET A 1 19.44 -31.24 -41.21
CA MET A 1 18.15 -30.64 -40.83
C MET A 1 17.66 -31.05 -39.42
N LYS A 2 17.77 -32.32 -39.01
CA LYS A 2 17.41 -32.75 -37.63
C LYS A 2 18.24 -32.08 -36.50
N LYS A 3 19.52 -31.80 -36.73
CA LYS A 3 20.40 -31.11 -35.76
C LYS A 3 20.09 -29.60 -35.63
N LEU A 4 19.51 -28.99 -36.67
CA LEU A 4 19.08 -27.59 -36.64
C LEU A 4 17.76 -27.43 -35.86
N LEU A 5 16.87 -28.43 -35.98
CA LEU A 5 15.61 -28.50 -35.23
C LEU A 5 15.84 -28.60 -33.72
N LEU A 6 16.86 -29.37 -33.29
CA LEU A 6 17.23 -29.51 -31.88
C LEU A 6 17.85 -28.22 -31.30
N LEU A 7 18.55 -27.43 -32.12
CA LEU A 7 19.14 -26.16 -31.70
C LEU A 7 18.07 -25.07 -31.49
N LEU A 8 17.01 -25.06 -32.32
CA LEU A 8 15.88 -24.16 -32.19
C LEU A 8 14.99 -24.47 -30.98
N LEU A 9 14.87 -25.75 -30.61
CA LEU A 9 14.08 -26.17 -29.44
C LEU A 9 14.77 -25.86 -28.11
N ALA A 10 16.10 -25.74 -28.10
CA ALA A 10 16.87 -25.34 -26.92
C ALA A 10 16.83 -23.82 -26.65
N LEU A 11 16.49 -23.01 -27.67
CA LEU A 11 16.49 -21.54 -27.56
C LEU A 11 15.19 -20.95 -26.98
N SER A 12 14.11 -21.74 -26.92
CA SER A 12 12.79 -21.28 -26.45
C SER A 12 12.62 -21.27 -24.93
N PHE A 13 13.64 -21.65 -24.16
CA PHE A 13 13.56 -21.70 -22.69
C PHE A 13 14.05 -20.44 -21.98
N THR A 14 14.39 -19.38 -22.72
CA THR A 14 14.89 -18.15 -22.11
C THR A 14 13.75 -17.16 -21.85
N VAL A 15 13.42 -17.07 -20.56
CA VAL A 15 12.89 -15.89 -19.88
C VAL A 15 11.37 -15.70 -19.87
N PHE A 16 10.68 -16.52 -19.07
CA PHE A 16 9.62 -15.96 -18.23
C PHE A 16 10.30 -15.15 -17.12
N LEU A 17 10.69 -13.91 -17.42
CA LEU A 17 10.96 -12.93 -16.38
C LEU A 17 9.60 -12.74 -15.70
N GLN A 18 9.35 -13.46 -14.61
CA GLN A 18 8.30 -13.05 -13.72
C GLN A 18 8.70 -11.64 -13.27
N ALA A 19 7.99 -10.64 -13.78
CA ALA A 19 7.85 -9.37 -13.10
C ALA A 19 7.12 -9.65 -11.78
N GLN A 20 7.76 -10.39 -10.87
CA GLN A 20 7.32 -10.43 -9.48
C GLN A 20 7.47 -8.99 -9.02
N SER A 21 6.34 -8.39 -8.68
CA SER A 21 6.29 -7.00 -8.23
C SER A 21 7.36 -6.84 -7.16
N PRO A 22 8.42 -6.05 -7.40
CA PRO A 22 9.44 -5.86 -6.39
C PRO A 22 8.72 -5.19 -5.23
N ASN A 23 8.90 -5.73 -4.01
CA ASN A 23 8.67 -5.06 -2.74
C ASN A 23 7.48 -5.48 -1.86
N SER A 24 6.81 -6.62 -2.06
CA SER A 24 6.04 -7.21 -0.96
C SER A 24 6.97 -7.94 0.04
N THR A 25 7.81 -7.17 0.73
CA THR A 25 8.53 -7.72 1.89
C THR A 25 7.50 -7.97 2.98
N LEU A 26 7.28 -9.24 3.30
CA LEU A 26 6.40 -9.62 4.41
C LEU A 26 6.90 -8.91 5.69
N PRO A 27 6.03 -8.19 6.42
CA PRO A 27 6.43 -7.53 7.67
C PRO A 27 6.80 -8.54 8.77
N PRO A 28 7.49 -8.11 9.84
CA PRO A 28 7.66 -8.88 11.05
C PRO A 28 6.30 -9.30 11.64
N GLU A 29 6.27 -10.42 12.35
CA GLU A 29 5.06 -10.95 12.97
C GLU A 29 4.39 -9.93 13.91
N ALA A 30 5.17 -9.16 14.66
CA ALA A 30 4.65 -8.09 15.53
C ALA A 30 3.83 -7.04 14.75
N VAL A 31 4.24 -6.73 13.52
CA VAL A 31 3.53 -5.79 12.64
C VAL A 31 2.25 -6.41 12.12
N ILE A 32 2.30 -7.66 11.65
CA ILE A 32 1.12 -8.39 11.16
C ILE A 32 0.08 -8.52 12.29
N ALA A 33 0.51 -8.93 13.49
CA ALA A 33 -0.35 -9.09 14.65
C ALA A 33 -1.00 -7.76 15.07
N SER A 34 -0.23 -6.66 15.09
CA SER A 34 -0.80 -5.35 15.40
C SER A 34 -1.80 -4.92 14.33
N PHE A 35 -1.50 -5.11 13.04
CA PHE A 35 -2.40 -4.76 11.96
C PHE A 35 -3.72 -5.53 12.03
N SER A 36 -3.66 -6.86 12.15
CA SER A 36 -4.85 -7.71 12.25
C SER A 36 -5.70 -7.39 13.48
N LYS A 37 -5.07 -6.97 14.58
CA LYS A 37 -5.78 -6.51 15.78
C LYS A 37 -6.50 -5.18 15.56
N THR A 38 -5.83 -4.21 14.92
CA THR A 38 -6.41 -2.87 14.69
C THR A 38 -7.47 -2.89 13.59
N PHE A 39 -7.26 -3.67 12.55
CA PHE A 39 -8.13 -3.71 11.36
C PHE A 39 -8.60 -5.15 11.08
N PRO A 40 -9.45 -5.73 11.95
CA PRO A 40 -9.86 -7.14 11.84
C PRO A 40 -10.65 -7.46 10.56
N ASN A 41 -11.27 -6.45 9.96
CA ASN A 41 -12.07 -6.58 8.74
C ASN A 41 -11.31 -6.15 7.47
N ALA A 42 -9.99 -5.90 7.57
CA ALA A 42 -9.20 -5.47 6.43
C ALA A 42 -9.18 -6.54 5.32
N LYS A 43 -9.32 -6.08 4.08
CA LYS A 43 -9.26 -6.90 2.87
C LYS A 43 -8.14 -6.40 1.97
N ASN A 44 -7.61 -7.30 1.15
CA ASN A 44 -6.61 -6.98 0.12
C ASN A 44 -5.41 -6.20 0.67
N ALA A 45 -4.86 -6.64 1.81
CA ALA A 45 -3.70 -5.99 2.42
C ALA A 45 -2.45 -6.16 1.54
N ILE A 46 -1.89 -5.04 1.07
CA ILE A 46 -0.67 -4.97 0.29
C ILE A 46 0.38 -4.23 1.12
N TRP A 47 1.52 -4.88 1.32
CA TRP A 47 2.59 -4.38 2.16
C TRP A 47 3.76 -3.85 1.35
N GLU A 48 4.30 -2.72 1.79
CA GLU A 48 5.54 -2.13 1.28
C GLU A 48 6.48 -1.80 2.44
N LYS A 49 7.79 -2.01 2.24
CA LYS A 49 8.81 -1.64 3.21
C LYS A 49 9.47 -0.33 2.81
N HIS A 50 9.43 0.66 3.70
CA HIS A 50 10.06 1.97 3.53
C HIS A 50 11.07 2.20 4.66
N GLY A 51 12.34 1.88 4.40
CA GLY A 51 13.40 1.93 5.42
C GLY A 51 13.14 0.97 6.59
N LYS A 52 12.91 1.51 7.80
CA LYS A 52 12.56 0.75 9.03
C LYS A 52 11.05 0.70 9.31
N LYS A 53 10.24 1.04 8.31
CA LYS A 53 8.78 1.11 8.43
C LYS A 53 8.12 0.20 7.41
N TYR A 54 6.88 -0.16 7.72
CA TYR A 54 6.03 -0.99 6.90
C TYR A 54 4.73 -0.23 6.65
N ASP A 55 4.46 0.07 5.39
CA ASP A 55 3.20 0.63 4.95
C ASP A 55 2.30 -0.52 4.49
N VAL A 56 1.02 -0.44 4.86
CA VAL A 56 -0.02 -1.35 4.39
C VAL A 56 -1.13 -0.55 3.74
N TYR A 57 -1.44 -0.90 2.50
CA TYR A 57 -2.63 -0.47 1.78
C TYR A 57 -3.67 -1.58 1.91
N PHE A 58 -4.90 -1.23 2.29
CA PHE A 58 -5.96 -2.22 2.52
C PHE A 58 -7.33 -1.59 2.38
N ILE A 59 -8.34 -2.42 2.16
CA ILE A 59 -9.74 -2.01 2.11
C ILE A 59 -10.39 -2.32 3.44
N ALA A 60 -11.04 -1.35 4.06
CA ALA A 60 -11.94 -1.54 5.21
C ALA A 60 -13.19 -0.68 4.98
N ASP A 61 -14.36 -1.21 5.34
CA ASP A 61 -15.65 -0.51 5.17
C ASP A 61 -15.89 0.03 3.75
N SER A 62 -15.39 -0.70 2.74
CA SER A 62 -15.44 -0.33 1.31
C SER A 62 -14.67 0.94 0.94
N VAL A 63 -13.74 1.37 1.79
CA VAL A 63 -12.87 2.52 1.61
C VAL A 63 -11.40 2.07 1.60
N ASP A 64 -10.57 2.77 0.84
CA ASP A 64 -9.13 2.54 0.83
C ASP A 64 -8.47 3.19 2.05
N HIS A 65 -7.68 2.41 2.79
CA HIS A 65 -6.90 2.86 3.93
C HIS A 65 -5.41 2.64 3.68
N THR A 66 -4.60 3.48 4.33
CA THR A 66 -3.17 3.25 4.51
C THR A 66 -2.82 3.31 5.98
N ALA A 67 -2.03 2.37 6.48
CA ALA A 67 -1.43 2.45 7.80
C ALA A 67 0.07 2.24 7.74
N THR A 68 0.82 2.91 8.62
CA THR A 68 2.28 2.75 8.73
C THR A 68 2.63 2.21 10.10
N TYR A 69 3.53 1.23 10.13
CA TYR A 69 4.04 0.57 11.33
C TYR A 69 5.55 0.68 11.43
N LYS A 70 6.07 0.78 12.65
CA LYS A 70 7.48 0.47 12.96
C LYS A 70 7.68 -1.05 12.97
N ASP A 71 8.92 -1.50 12.83
CA ASP A 71 9.32 -2.92 12.99
C ASP A 71 8.84 -3.56 14.32
N THR A 72 8.74 -2.77 15.39
CA THR A 72 8.16 -3.16 16.70
C THR A 72 6.66 -3.49 16.68
N GLY A 73 5.95 -3.22 15.57
CA GLY A 73 4.50 -3.34 15.50
C GLY A 73 3.74 -2.08 15.95
N ALA A 74 4.42 -1.03 16.41
CA ALA A 74 3.75 0.23 16.76
C ALA A 74 3.23 0.96 15.50
N GLN A 75 1.92 1.19 15.45
CA GLN A 75 1.29 2.02 14.42
C GLN A 75 1.67 3.50 14.63
N ILE A 76 2.09 4.17 13.58
CA ILE A 76 2.49 5.58 13.62
C ILE A 76 1.69 6.48 12.68
N LEU A 77 0.89 5.88 11.78
CA LEU A 77 0.04 6.61 10.87
C LEU A 77 -1.16 5.75 10.46
N HIS A 78 -2.30 6.41 10.28
CA HIS A 78 -3.49 5.90 9.61
C HIS A 78 -4.03 7.01 8.71
N ARG A 79 -4.33 6.69 7.47
CA ARG A 79 -4.95 7.60 6.51
C ARG A 79 -6.07 6.89 5.80
N PHE A 80 -7.11 7.66 5.50
CA PHE A 80 -8.23 7.26 4.68
C PHE A 80 -8.88 8.53 4.10
N PRO A 81 -9.55 8.44 2.96
CA PRO A 81 -10.28 9.56 2.41
C PRO A 81 -11.48 9.88 3.32
N VAL A 82 -11.73 11.18 3.52
CA VAL A 82 -12.89 11.66 4.26
C VAL A 82 -13.58 12.75 3.44
N ALA A 83 -14.91 12.75 3.43
CA ALA A 83 -15.67 13.79 2.74
C ALA A 83 -15.54 15.12 3.49
N LEU A 84 -15.49 16.24 2.75
CA LEU A 84 -15.41 17.59 3.33
C LEU A 84 -16.57 17.86 4.30
N THR A 85 -17.76 17.32 4.00
CA THR A 85 -18.97 17.43 4.82
C THR A 85 -18.89 16.72 6.18
N LEU A 86 -17.91 15.83 6.35
CA LEU A 86 -17.67 15.12 7.62
C LEU A 86 -16.59 15.80 8.47
N LEU A 87 -15.96 16.87 7.97
CA LEU A 87 -14.97 17.62 8.75
C LEU A 87 -15.65 18.54 9.78
N PRO A 88 -14.98 18.84 10.90
CA PRO A 88 -15.44 19.87 11.82
C PRO A 88 -15.62 21.22 11.12
N LYS A 89 -16.63 21.99 11.53
CA LYS A 89 -16.98 23.28 10.90
C LYS A 89 -15.80 24.25 10.90
N GLU A 90 -15.02 24.25 11.97
CA GLU A 90 -13.85 25.10 12.15
C GLU A 90 -12.74 24.76 11.13
N VAL A 91 -12.60 23.47 10.78
CA VAL A 91 -11.66 23.00 9.76
C VAL A 91 -12.14 23.45 8.38
N ILE A 92 -13.44 23.31 8.08
CA ILE A 92 -14.03 23.78 6.82
C ILE A 92 -13.81 25.29 6.66
N ALA A 93 -14.13 26.07 7.69
CA ALA A 93 -13.92 27.52 7.67
C ALA A 93 -12.44 27.90 7.45
N GLY A 94 -11.51 27.15 8.06
CA GLY A 94 -10.08 27.35 7.84
C GLY A 94 -9.63 27.04 6.40
N ILE A 95 -10.20 26.00 5.78
CA ILE A 95 -9.95 25.65 4.37
C ILE A 95 -10.46 26.76 3.45
N GLU A 96 -11.71 27.19 3.64
CA GLU A 96 -12.34 28.26 2.83
C GLU A 96 -11.56 29.58 2.91
N HIS A 97 -11.11 29.95 4.11
CA HIS A 97 -10.28 31.15 4.30
C HIS A 97 -8.91 31.03 3.62
N HIS A 98 -8.32 29.84 3.55
CA HIS A 98 -7.06 29.63 2.84
C HIS A 98 -7.22 29.66 1.32
N THR A 99 -8.29 29.06 0.79
CA THR A 99 -8.54 29.03 -0.67
C THR A 99 -8.91 30.41 -1.21
N ALA A 100 -9.67 31.22 -0.47
CA ALA A 100 -10.01 32.59 -0.85
C ALA A 100 -8.76 33.48 -1.04
N ARG A 101 -7.71 33.29 -0.24
CA ARG A 101 -6.45 34.04 -0.35
C ARG A 101 -5.54 33.63 -1.51
N LYS A 102 -5.82 32.50 -2.18
CA LYS A 102 -5.04 32.05 -3.36
C LYS A 102 -5.58 32.62 -4.67
N THR A 103 -6.74 33.26 -4.64
CA THR A 103 -7.43 33.85 -5.80
C THR A 103 -7.29 35.37 -5.89
N GLU A 104 -6.57 35.99 -4.94
CA GLU A 104 -6.11 37.39 -4.96
C GLU A 104 -4.64 37.46 -5.37
#